data_AF-A0A662HSM3-F1
#
_entry.id   AF-A0A662HSM3-F1
#
_cell.length_a   1.000
_cell.length_b   1.000
_cell.length_c   1.000
_cell.angle_alpha   90.00
_cell.angle_beta   90.00
_cell.angle_gamma   90.00
#
_symmetry.space_group_name_H-M   'P 1'
#
loop_
_entity.id
_entity.type
_entity.pdbx_description
1 polymer ?
#
loop_
_entity_poly.entity_id
_entity_poly.type
_entity_poly.pdbx_seq_one_letter_code
_entity_poly.pdbx_strand_id
1 'polypeptide(L)'
;MLLYKEDWEEAKNMLAAWWEKELKHPVLQVTSPRSTRHYSYDGWDFCRHPDEPEKAVKSFEKWCSHTFFGGASYPNLWINYGPGILSAWLGAEPVFRDTTMWFGNQQAKGTMSLAELAEADLDENNIWWKRVVKATKTAVESHYSKFIVGMTDIGGVLDVIAALRGTVETILDMRRRPEKLKTAIHNVTEVWHKCYEKLYSIMCEKGHEGTSAWMGIWCPKKWYPLQCDVSFMFSPKLFKEFVY
;
A
#
# COMPACT_ATOMS: atom_id res chain seq x y z
N MET A 1 22.42 -10.33 -2.58
CA MET A 1 22.20 -11.20 -1.40
C MET A 1 21.48 -10.44 -0.29
N LEU A 2 20.55 -11.10 0.42
CA LEU A 2 19.91 -10.56 1.63
C LEU A 2 20.39 -11.34 2.86
N LEU A 3 20.62 -10.65 3.97
CA LEU A 3 21.15 -11.17 5.23
C LEU A 3 20.28 -12.28 5.82
N TYR A 4 18.95 -12.16 5.69
CA TYR A 4 18.01 -13.12 6.28
C TYR A 4 17.47 -14.16 5.27
N LYS A 5 17.87 -14.06 4.00
CA LYS A 5 17.48 -14.95 2.88
C LYS A 5 18.72 -15.23 2.01
N GLU A 6 19.42 -16.31 2.34
CA GLU A 6 20.68 -16.72 1.69
C GLU A 6 20.48 -16.97 0.18
N ASP A 7 19.40 -17.68 -0.17
CA ASP A 7 18.94 -18.00 -1.52
C ASP A 7 18.02 -16.90 -2.09
N TRP A 8 18.36 -15.62 -1.85
CA TRP A 8 17.57 -14.49 -2.35
C TRP A 8 17.53 -14.42 -3.89
N GLU A 9 18.67 -14.67 -4.55
CA GLU A 9 18.73 -14.63 -6.01
C GLU A 9 17.83 -15.70 -6.65
N GLU A 10 17.74 -16.88 -6.06
CA GLU A 10 16.83 -17.95 -6.51
C GLU A 10 15.35 -17.54 -6.35
N ALA A 11 14.99 -16.94 -5.21
CA ALA A 11 13.64 -16.42 -4.99
C ALA A 11 13.29 -15.29 -5.96
N LYS A 12 14.22 -14.37 -6.25
CA LYS A 12 14.05 -13.31 -7.27
C LYS A 12 13.77 -13.90 -8.63
N ASN A 13 14.59 -14.85 -9.07
CA ASN A 13 14.45 -15.48 -10.37
C ASN A 13 13.11 -16.23 -10.50
N MET A 14 12.71 -16.95 -9.45
CA MET A 14 11.41 -17.63 -9.40
C MET A 14 10.24 -16.63 -9.49
N LEU A 15 10.29 -15.52 -8.74
CA LEU A 15 9.25 -14.49 -8.79
C LEU A 15 9.21 -13.77 -10.15
N ALA A 16 10.37 -13.48 -10.75
CA ALA A 16 10.46 -12.92 -12.09
C ALA A 16 9.86 -13.86 -13.15
N ALA A 17 10.21 -15.15 -13.11
CA ALA A 17 9.64 -16.16 -14.01
C ALA A 17 8.11 -16.33 -13.80
N TRP A 18 7.62 -16.15 -12.57
CA TRP A 18 6.19 -16.17 -12.29
C TRP A 18 5.46 -15.00 -12.95
N TRP A 19 6.00 -13.79 -12.89
CA TRP A 19 5.44 -12.61 -13.57
C TRP A 19 5.36 -12.80 -15.09
N GLU A 20 6.37 -13.44 -15.68
CA GLU A 20 6.42 -13.73 -17.12
C GLU A 20 5.68 -15.03 -17.52
N LYS A 21 4.98 -15.67 -16.57
CA LYS A 21 4.17 -16.90 -16.77
C LYS A 21 4.99 -18.10 -17.28
N GLU A 22 6.27 -18.17 -16.91
CA GLU A 22 7.19 -19.22 -17.36
C GLU A 22 7.14 -20.47 -16.46
N LEU A 23 6.63 -20.33 -15.23
CA LEU A 23 6.55 -21.43 -14.28
C LEU A 23 5.39 -22.38 -14.61
N LYS A 24 5.65 -23.68 -14.49
CA LYS A 24 4.64 -24.76 -14.64
C LYS A 24 4.01 -25.18 -13.31
N HIS A 25 4.46 -24.59 -12.21
CA HIS A 25 4.02 -24.89 -10.85
C HIS A 25 3.73 -23.59 -10.10
N PRO A 26 2.89 -23.63 -9.04
CA PRO A 26 2.67 -22.46 -8.20
C PRO A 26 3.97 -22.02 -7.51
N VAL A 27 4.00 -20.74 -7.15
CA VAL A 27 5.03 -20.19 -6.26
C VAL A 27 4.57 -20.38 -4.82
N LEU A 28 5.46 -20.89 -3.97
CA LEU A 28 5.19 -21.10 -2.55
C LEU A 28 6.06 -20.18 -1.70
N GLN A 29 5.43 -19.55 -0.71
CA GLN A 29 6.10 -18.74 0.30
C GLN A 29 5.88 -19.39 1.67
N VAL A 30 6.97 -19.68 2.39
CA VAL A 30 6.90 -20.31 3.71
C VAL A 30 7.73 -19.50 4.69
N THR A 31 7.11 -19.03 5.77
CA THR A 31 7.82 -18.41 6.89
C THR A 31 7.67 -19.26 8.13
N SER A 32 8.76 -19.52 8.84
CA SER A 32 8.74 -20.21 10.13
C SER A 32 9.78 -19.65 11.09
N PRO A 33 9.61 -19.76 12.41
CA PRO A 33 10.67 -19.41 13.35
C PRO A 33 11.90 -20.32 13.17
N ARG A 34 13.12 -19.76 13.21
CA ARG A 34 14.39 -20.52 13.15
C ARG A 34 14.72 -21.26 14.45
N SER A 35 14.12 -20.84 15.57
CA SER A 35 14.37 -21.40 16.89
C SER A 35 13.09 -21.42 17.71
N THR A 36 13.15 -22.03 18.89
CA THR A 36 12.06 -22.01 19.88
C THR A 36 11.77 -20.62 20.45
N ARG A 37 12.70 -19.66 20.29
CA ARG A 37 12.48 -18.27 20.69
C ARG A 37 11.71 -17.54 19.59
N HIS A 38 10.49 -17.13 19.92
CA HIS A 38 9.61 -16.42 19.00
C HIS A 38 9.65 -14.92 19.25
N TYR A 39 9.74 -14.17 18.16
CA TYR A 39 9.48 -12.73 18.12
C TYR A 39 8.32 -12.51 17.16
N SER A 40 7.47 -11.53 17.45
CA SER A 40 6.40 -11.10 16.57
C SER A 40 6.71 -9.71 16.03
N TYR A 41 6.44 -9.50 14.75
CA TYR A 41 6.32 -8.18 14.16
C TYR A 41 4.83 -7.84 14.06
N ASP A 42 4.41 -6.70 14.59
CA ASP A 42 3.06 -6.19 14.35
C ASP A 42 3.07 -5.40 13.05
N GLY A 43 2.37 -5.90 12.04
CA GLY A 43 2.21 -5.23 10.74
C GLY A 43 1.54 -3.86 10.84
N TRP A 44 1.03 -3.47 12.00
CA TRP A 44 0.45 -2.17 12.29
C TRP A 44 1.36 -1.24 13.10
N ASP A 45 2.62 -1.59 13.34
CA ASP A 45 3.55 -0.75 14.13
C ASP A 45 3.67 0.69 13.56
N PHE A 46 3.64 0.86 12.24
CA PHE A 46 3.63 2.18 11.60
C PHE A 46 2.34 2.97 11.89
N CYS A 47 1.18 2.30 12.00
CA CYS A 47 -0.07 2.94 12.38
C CYS A 47 -0.13 3.26 13.88
N ARG A 48 0.45 2.39 14.72
CA ARG A 48 0.47 2.51 16.17
C ARG A 48 1.44 3.59 16.65
N HIS A 49 2.56 3.75 15.94
CA HIS A 49 3.61 4.70 16.25
C HIS A 49 3.96 5.55 15.02
N PRO A 50 3.01 6.34 14.49
CA PRO A 50 3.14 6.98 13.18
C PRO A 50 4.25 8.03 13.10
N ASP A 51 4.67 8.58 14.25
CA ASP A 51 5.75 9.56 14.35
C ASP A 51 7.13 8.93 14.66
N GLU A 52 7.19 7.62 14.92
CA GLU A 52 8.40 6.87 15.33
C GLU A 52 8.63 5.63 14.46
N PRO A 53 8.79 5.77 13.12
CA PRO A 53 8.94 4.65 12.19
C PRO A 53 10.14 3.74 12.50
N GLU A 54 11.14 4.24 13.22
CA GLU A 54 12.31 3.49 13.65
C GLU A 54 11.92 2.30 14.55
N LYS A 55 10.82 2.41 15.30
CA LYS A 55 10.29 1.30 16.13
C LYS A 55 9.82 0.14 15.25
N ALA A 56 9.04 0.43 14.21
CA ALA A 56 8.55 -0.58 13.26
C ALA A 56 9.71 -1.26 12.52
N VAL A 57 10.68 -0.47 12.03
CA VAL A 57 11.87 -1.01 11.33
C VAL A 57 12.68 -1.92 12.25
N LYS A 58 12.97 -1.51 13.49
CA LYS A 58 13.73 -2.34 14.45
C LYS A 58 12.97 -3.60 14.85
N SER A 59 11.66 -3.49 15.07
CA SER A 59 10.77 -4.61 15.37
C SER A 59 10.80 -5.65 14.24
N PHE A 60 10.68 -5.18 12.99
CA PHE A 60 10.76 -6.01 11.80
C PHE A 60 12.12 -6.69 11.63
N GLU A 61 13.24 -5.95 11.72
CA GLU A 61 14.58 -6.54 11.62
C GLU A 61 14.81 -7.64 12.67
N LYS A 62 14.35 -7.40 13.90
CA LYS A 62 14.45 -8.38 14.99
C LYS A 62 13.65 -9.65 14.67
N TRP A 63 12.45 -9.50 14.14
CA TRP A 63 11.66 -10.63 13.65
C TRP A 63 12.36 -11.39 12.52
N CYS A 64 12.91 -10.68 11.53
CA CYS A 64 13.61 -11.29 10.40
C CYS A 64 14.82 -12.12 10.84
N SER A 65 15.60 -11.63 11.82
CA SER A 65 16.77 -12.36 12.34
C SER A 65 16.45 -13.70 12.99
N HIS A 66 15.18 -13.95 13.32
CA HIS A 66 14.70 -15.21 13.91
C HIS A 66 13.71 -15.95 13.00
N THR A 67 13.54 -15.51 11.75
CA THR A 67 12.60 -16.07 10.79
C THR A 67 13.35 -16.77 9.66
N PHE A 68 12.90 -17.98 9.35
CA PHE A 68 13.26 -18.72 8.16
C PHE A 68 12.31 -18.29 7.05
N PHE A 69 12.89 -17.94 5.90
CA PHE A 69 12.19 -17.52 4.70
C PHE A 69 12.42 -18.58 3.61
N GLY A 70 11.52 -19.56 3.52
CA GLY A 70 11.56 -20.65 2.54
C GLY A 70 10.81 -20.33 1.25
N GLY A 71 11.25 -20.97 0.15
CA GLY A 71 10.69 -20.77 -1.18
C GLY A 71 10.87 -19.34 -1.67
N ALA A 72 9.78 -18.74 -2.16
CA ALA A 72 9.75 -17.36 -2.65
C ALA A 72 9.50 -16.33 -1.55
N SER A 73 9.43 -16.74 -0.27
CA SER A 73 9.29 -15.77 0.81
C SER A 73 10.60 -15.00 1.01
N TYR A 74 10.50 -13.78 1.50
CA TYR A 74 11.64 -12.92 1.80
C TYR A 74 11.24 -11.88 2.85
N PRO A 75 12.21 -11.19 3.47
CA PRO A 75 11.95 -10.06 4.36
C PRO A 75 11.31 -8.90 3.60
N ASN A 76 9.97 -8.82 3.62
CA ASN A 76 9.18 -7.74 3.01
C ASN A 76 8.68 -6.76 4.10
N LEU A 77 9.35 -5.62 4.27
CA LEU A 77 8.88 -4.57 5.18
C LEU A 77 7.83 -3.71 4.47
N TRP A 78 6.56 -4.05 4.64
CA TRP A 78 5.46 -3.23 4.14
C TRP A 78 5.24 -1.99 5.02
N ILE A 79 5.33 -0.80 4.42
CA ILE A 79 5.06 0.48 5.10
C ILE A 79 3.55 0.66 5.26
N ASN A 80 2.96 -0.04 6.23
CA ASN A 80 1.51 -0.12 6.38
C ASN A 80 0.92 1.06 7.17
N TYR A 81 0.30 1.99 6.45
CA TYR A 81 -0.53 3.06 7.03
C TYR A 81 -2.03 2.83 6.88
N GLY A 82 -2.46 1.61 6.55
CA GLY A 82 -3.86 1.27 6.26
C GLY A 82 -4.21 1.28 4.78
N PRO A 83 -5.32 0.63 4.40
CA PRO A 83 -5.73 0.51 3.01
C PRO A 83 -6.41 1.79 2.51
N GLY A 84 -5.76 2.53 1.62
CA GLY A 84 -6.32 3.78 1.10
C GLY A 84 -5.89 5.04 1.81
N ILE A 85 -4.61 5.11 2.23
CA ILE A 85 -4.04 6.27 2.92
C ILE A 85 -4.14 7.58 2.12
N LEU A 86 -4.32 7.51 0.78
CA LEU A 86 -4.61 8.71 -0.04
C LEU A 86 -5.83 9.47 0.46
N SER A 87 -6.83 8.79 1.01
CA SER A 87 -7.98 9.42 1.64
C SER A 87 -7.55 10.39 2.76
N ALA A 88 -6.57 10.00 3.59
CA ALA A 88 -6.05 10.84 4.66
C ALA A 88 -5.25 12.03 4.13
N TRP A 89 -4.50 11.82 3.05
CA TRP A 89 -3.76 12.89 2.38
C TRP A 89 -4.67 13.95 1.78
N LEU A 90 -5.87 13.54 1.35
CA LEU A 90 -6.91 14.41 0.81
C LEU A 90 -7.90 14.95 1.87
N GLY A 91 -7.67 14.66 3.16
CA GLY A 91 -8.40 15.30 4.26
C GLY A 91 -9.38 14.40 5.02
N ALA A 92 -9.45 13.10 4.75
CA ALA A 92 -10.15 12.17 5.62
C ALA A 92 -9.43 12.04 6.96
N GLU A 93 -10.17 11.96 8.06
CA GLU A 93 -9.60 11.63 9.37
C GLU A 93 -9.36 10.11 9.48
N PRO A 94 -8.12 9.65 9.72
CA PRO A 94 -7.84 8.24 9.94
C PRO A 94 -8.20 7.81 11.35
N VAL A 95 -8.84 6.65 11.47
CA VAL A 95 -9.20 6.04 12.75
C VAL A 95 -8.53 4.68 12.85
N PHE A 96 -7.54 4.59 13.73
CA PHE A 96 -6.89 3.33 14.06
C PHE A 96 -7.62 2.62 15.20
N ARG A 97 -8.04 1.38 14.97
CA ARG A 97 -8.72 0.50 15.95
C ARG A 97 -7.95 -0.80 16.08
N ASP A 98 -7.12 -0.88 17.10
CA ASP A 98 -6.26 -2.01 17.50
C ASP A 98 -5.39 -2.60 16.39
N THR A 99 -5.99 -3.24 15.40
CA THR A 99 -5.38 -3.96 14.28
C THR A 99 -5.99 -3.58 12.93
N THR A 100 -6.68 -2.45 12.84
CA THR A 100 -7.26 -1.95 11.58
C THR A 100 -7.18 -0.43 11.50
N MET A 101 -6.94 0.11 10.31
CA MET A 101 -6.99 1.55 10.03
C MET A 101 -8.16 1.82 9.08
N TRP A 102 -8.96 2.82 9.40
CA TRP A 102 -10.13 3.23 8.62
C TRP A 102 -10.01 4.68 8.21
N PHE A 103 -10.46 5.00 7.00
CA PHE A 103 -10.43 6.36 6.48
C PHE A 103 -11.84 6.90 6.27
N GLY A 104 -12.11 8.06 6.89
CA GLY A 104 -13.40 8.71 6.78
C GLY A 104 -14.53 7.91 7.42
N ASN A 105 -15.76 8.37 7.19
CA ASN A 105 -16.94 7.73 7.76
C ASN A 105 -17.61 6.84 6.71
N GLN A 106 -17.11 5.60 6.53
CA GLN A 106 -17.75 4.61 5.63
C GLN A 106 -19.21 4.27 6.02
N GLN A 107 -19.66 4.69 7.20
CA GLN A 107 -21.00 4.50 7.73
C GLN A 107 -21.87 5.78 7.71
N ALA A 108 -21.33 6.92 7.23
CA ALA A 108 -22.09 8.16 7.12
C ALA A 108 -21.77 8.92 5.83
N LYS A 109 -22.38 10.10 5.70
CA LYS A 109 -22.12 11.00 4.59
C LYS A 109 -20.66 11.47 4.65
N GLY A 110 -19.94 11.35 3.55
CA GLY A 110 -18.60 11.90 3.44
C GLY A 110 -18.60 13.43 3.50
N THR A 111 -17.43 14.00 3.70
CA THR A 111 -17.23 15.44 3.93
C THR A 111 -17.00 16.23 2.64
N MET A 112 -16.62 15.58 1.54
CA MET A 112 -16.28 16.25 0.28
C MET A 112 -17.38 16.11 -0.78
N SER A 113 -17.56 17.18 -1.56
CA SER A 113 -18.37 17.22 -2.77
C SER A 113 -17.60 16.74 -4.01
N LEU A 114 -18.31 16.46 -5.10
CA LEU A 114 -17.65 16.12 -6.38
C LEU A 114 -16.82 17.27 -6.95
N ALA A 115 -17.17 18.53 -6.66
CA ALA A 115 -16.39 19.68 -7.12
C ALA A 115 -15.06 19.76 -6.37
N GLU A 116 -15.08 19.61 -5.04
CA GLU A 116 -13.86 19.55 -4.24
C GLU A 116 -12.97 18.37 -4.63
N LEU A 117 -13.55 17.20 -4.93
CA LEU A 117 -12.78 16.04 -5.41
C LEU A 117 -12.19 16.24 -6.82
N ALA A 118 -12.87 16.99 -7.68
CA ALA A 118 -12.39 17.32 -9.03
C ALA A 118 -11.22 18.33 -9.02
N GLU A 119 -11.01 19.02 -7.90
CA GLU A 119 -9.93 20.01 -7.71
C GLU A 119 -8.95 19.60 -6.60
N ALA A 120 -9.14 18.43 -5.99
CA ALA A 120 -8.31 17.94 -4.91
C ALA A 120 -6.86 17.76 -5.36
N ASP A 121 -5.91 18.16 -4.53
CA ASP A 121 -4.49 17.91 -4.73
C ASP A 121 -3.83 17.54 -3.40
N LEU A 122 -2.67 16.91 -3.47
CA LEU A 122 -1.83 16.60 -2.32
C LEU A 122 -1.28 17.91 -1.71
N ASP A 123 -1.67 18.19 -0.47
CA ASP A 123 -0.93 19.10 0.39
C ASP A 123 0.30 18.38 0.98
N GLU A 124 1.50 18.76 0.53
CA GLU A 124 2.75 18.19 1.07
C GLU A 124 2.96 18.53 2.57
N ASN A 125 2.20 19.47 3.12
CA ASN A 125 2.19 19.75 4.55
C ASN A 125 1.28 18.83 5.36
N ASN A 126 0.43 18.02 4.72
CA ASN A 126 -0.44 17.05 5.37
C ASN A 126 0.37 16.14 6.31
N ILE A 127 -0.07 16.03 7.56
CA ILE A 127 0.64 15.30 8.61
C ILE A 127 0.84 13.81 8.27
N TRP A 128 -0.16 13.18 7.65
CA TRP A 128 -0.10 11.76 7.26
C TRP A 128 0.78 11.52 6.05
N TRP A 129 0.83 12.46 5.11
CA TRP A 129 1.80 12.43 4.02
C TRP A 129 3.23 12.50 4.56
N LYS A 130 3.51 13.48 5.44
CA LYS A 130 4.82 13.63 6.09
C LYS A 130 5.25 12.37 6.86
N ARG A 131 4.31 11.73 7.56
CA ARG A 131 4.54 10.47 8.29
C ARG A 131 4.93 9.33 7.36
N VAL A 132 4.18 9.12 6.28
CA VAL A 132 4.50 8.09 5.28
C VAL A 132 5.86 8.36 4.65
N VAL A 133 6.12 9.59 4.20
CA VAL A 133 7.42 9.98 3.62
C VAL A 133 8.56 9.73 4.60
N LYS A 134 8.40 10.11 5.88
CA LYS A 134 9.38 9.83 6.93
C LYS A 134 9.61 8.33 7.07
N ALA A 135 8.54 7.53 7.19
CA ALA A 135 8.63 6.09 7.34
C ALA A 135 9.31 5.40 6.15
N THR A 136 8.96 5.79 4.93
CA THR A 136 9.61 5.29 3.70
C THR A 136 11.10 5.61 3.72
N LYS A 137 11.50 6.85 4.04
CA LYS A 137 12.92 7.24 4.16
C LYS A 137 13.65 6.43 5.22
N THR A 138 13.09 6.33 6.43
CA THR A 138 13.69 5.55 7.53
C THR A 138 13.90 4.08 7.15
N ALA A 139 12.92 3.47 6.48
CA ALA A 139 13.02 2.10 6.03
C ALA A 139 14.08 1.93 4.93
N VAL A 140 14.13 2.87 3.97
CA VAL A 140 15.13 2.87 2.88
C VAL A 140 16.54 3.08 3.41
N GLU A 141 16.73 3.93 4.41
CA GLU A 141 18.04 4.12 5.06
C GLU A 141 18.56 2.84 5.74
N SER A 142 17.66 1.95 6.16
CA SER A 142 17.98 0.74 6.92
C SER A 142 17.96 -0.55 6.09
N HIS A 143 17.49 -0.50 4.83
CA HIS A 143 17.17 -1.70 4.05
C HIS A 143 18.39 -2.50 3.60
N TYR A 144 19.53 -1.83 3.38
CA TYR A 144 20.64 -2.36 2.58
C TYR A 144 21.07 -3.76 3.04
N SER A 145 21.00 -4.72 2.11
CA SER A 145 21.29 -6.13 2.32
C SER A 145 20.46 -6.82 3.40
N LYS A 146 19.39 -6.23 3.96
CA LYS A 146 18.58 -6.82 5.03
C LYS A 146 17.18 -7.22 4.56
N PHE A 147 16.46 -6.31 3.93
CA PHE A 147 15.06 -6.51 3.55
C PHE A 147 14.66 -5.66 2.35
N ILE A 148 13.51 -6.00 1.76
CA ILE A 148 12.88 -5.21 0.71
C ILE A 148 11.82 -4.31 1.36
N VAL A 149 11.91 -3.01 1.10
CA VAL A 149 10.85 -2.05 1.44
C VAL A 149 9.66 -2.23 0.49
N GLY A 150 8.46 -2.42 1.04
CA GLY A 150 7.20 -2.49 0.30
C GLY A 150 6.42 -1.18 0.36
N MET A 151 5.84 -0.79 -0.77
CA MET A 151 5.04 0.44 -0.92
C MET A 151 3.85 0.44 0.05
N THR A 152 3.54 1.60 0.64
CA THR A 152 2.30 1.78 1.41
C THR A 152 1.08 1.53 0.53
N ASP A 153 -0.04 1.17 1.14
CA ASP A 153 -1.29 1.07 0.39
C ASP A 153 -1.93 2.46 0.20
N ILE A 154 -1.68 3.06 -0.96
CA ILE A 154 -2.28 4.30 -1.48
C ILE A 154 -3.81 4.16 -1.63
N GLY A 155 -4.31 2.96 -1.93
CA GLY A 155 -5.72 2.62 -2.16
C GLY A 155 -6.18 2.64 -3.61
N GLY A 156 -7.39 2.10 -3.81
CA GLY A 156 -8.16 2.25 -5.04
C GLY A 156 -8.76 3.65 -5.17
N VAL A 157 -8.68 4.24 -6.37
CA VAL A 157 -9.19 5.60 -6.65
C VAL A 157 -10.65 5.75 -6.23
N LEU A 158 -11.49 4.79 -6.58
CA LEU A 158 -12.91 4.85 -6.29
C LEU A 158 -13.23 4.56 -4.81
N ASP A 159 -12.41 3.75 -4.13
CA ASP A 159 -12.50 3.55 -2.68
C ASP A 159 -12.15 4.82 -1.92
N VAL A 160 -11.11 5.54 -2.36
CA VAL A 160 -10.72 6.84 -1.81
C VAL A 160 -11.85 7.85 -2.00
N ILE A 161 -12.44 7.92 -3.20
CA ILE A 161 -13.63 8.76 -3.44
C ILE A 161 -14.78 8.34 -2.53
N ALA A 162 -15.06 7.05 -2.37
CA ALA A 162 -16.12 6.57 -1.49
C ALA A 162 -15.85 6.91 -0.01
N ALA A 163 -14.60 6.88 0.45
CA ALA A 163 -14.22 7.29 1.80
C ALA A 163 -14.45 8.80 2.05
N LEU A 164 -14.18 9.64 1.04
CA LEU A 164 -14.29 11.11 1.14
C LEU A 164 -15.70 11.63 0.85
N ARG A 165 -16.41 11.03 -0.10
CA ARG A 165 -17.77 11.42 -0.55
C ARG A 165 -18.88 10.69 0.19
N GLY A 166 -18.59 9.49 0.68
CA GLY A 166 -19.54 8.51 1.21
C GLY A 166 -19.95 7.50 0.14
N THR A 167 -19.87 6.21 0.46
CA THR A 167 -20.15 5.09 -0.46
C THR A 167 -21.51 5.18 -1.16
N VAL A 168 -22.58 5.42 -0.38
CA VAL A 168 -23.95 5.53 -0.93
C VAL A 168 -24.05 6.70 -1.91
N GLU A 169 -23.43 7.82 -1.57
CA GLU A 169 -23.44 9.02 -2.40
C GLU A 169 -22.67 8.81 -3.70
N THR A 170 -21.51 8.17 -3.65
CA THR A 170 -20.73 7.79 -4.84
C THR A 170 -21.56 6.91 -5.78
N ILE A 171 -22.27 5.91 -5.25
CA ILE A 171 -23.15 5.03 -6.05
C ILE A 171 -24.31 5.82 -6.67
N LEU A 172 -24.94 6.71 -5.91
CA LEU A 172 -26.00 7.57 -6.44
C LEU A 172 -25.47 8.51 -7.53
N ASP A 173 -24.26 9.02 -7.37
CA ASP A 173 -23.62 9.93 -8.32
C ASP A 173 -23.27 9.24 -9.64
N MET A 174 -22.99 7.93 -9.66
CA MET A 174 -22.85 7.16 -10.92
C MET A 174 -24.09 7.26 -11.82
N ARG A 175 -25.29 7.35 -11.23
CA ARG A 175 -26.54 7.50 -12.00
C ARG A 175 -26.95 8.95 -12.20
N ARG A 176 -26.81 9.77 -11.16
CA ARG A 176 -27.36 11.14 -11.13
C ARG A 176 -26.42 12.17 -11.74
N ARG A 177 -25.11 11.97 -11.60
CA ARG A 177 -24.05 12.92 -11.95
C ARG A 177 -22.82 12.22 -12.55
N PRO A 178 -22.98 11.32 -13.55
CA PRO A 178 -21.91 10.45 -14.04
C PRO A 178 -20.68 11.23 -14.51
N GLU A 179 -20.89 12.31 -15.28
CA GLU A 179 -19.78 13.09 -15.84
C GLU A 179 -18.99 13.83 -14.76
N LYS A 180 -19.67 14.37 -13.73
CA LYS A 180 -18.97 15.00 -12.59
C LYS A 180 -18.17 13.99 -11.77
N LEU A 181 -18.71 12.78 -11.60
CA LEU A 181 -17.98 11.70 -10.93
C LEU A 181 -16.77 11.26 -11.76
N LYS A 182 -16.88 11.15 -13.08
CA LYS A 182 -15.74 10.84 -13.97
C LYS A 182 -14.64 11.90 -13.89
N THR A 183 -15.00 13.19 -13.81
CA THR A 183 -14.02 14.26 -13.56
C THR A 183 -13.30 14.08 -12.23
N ALA A 184 -14.04 13.79 -11.15
CA ALA A 184 -13.45 13.52 -9.84
C ALA A 184 -12.54 12.27 -9.85
N ILE A 185 -12.96 11.18 -10.50
CA ILE A 185 -12.15 9.97 -10.69
C ILE A 185 -10.84 10.32 -11.40
N HIS A 186 -10.91 11.02 -12.53
CA HIS A 186 -9.72 11.42 -13.28
C HIS A 186 -8.77 12.24 -12.42
N ASN A 187 -9.25 13.27 -11.73
CA ASN A 187 -8.41 14.10 -10.87
C ASN A 187 -7.75 13.30 -9.73
N VAL A 188 -8.51 12.45 -9.03
CA VAL A 188 -7.96 11.61 -7.96
C VAL A 188 -6.95 10.59 -8.51
N THR A 189 -7.14 10.06 -9.71
CA THR A 189 -6.14 9.22 -10.41
C THR A 189 -4.83 9.98 -10.67
N GLU A 190 -4.88 11.23 -11.11
CA GLU A 190 -3.67 12.04 -11.30
C GLU A 190 -2.92 12.27 -9.97
N VAL A 191 -3.66 12.58 -8.90
CA VAL A 191 -3.06 12.71 -7.55
C VAL A 191 -2.47 11.38 -7.07
N TRP A 192 -3.14 10.26 -7.34
CA TRP A 192 -2.65 8.91 -7.04
C TRP A 192 -1.29 8.67 -7.71
N HIS A 193 -1.16 8.95 -9.01
CA HIS A 193 0.09 8.80 -9.75
C HIS A 193 1.20 9.72 -9.20
N LYS A 194 0.88 10.98 -8.90
CA LYS A 194 1.80 11.93 -8.27
C LYS A 194 2.34 11.39 -6.94
N CYS A 195 1.48 10.82 -6.10
CA CYS A 195 1.89 10.23 -4.83
C CYS A 195 2.75 8.96 -5.02
N TYR A 196 2.33 8.05 -5.90
CA TYR A 196 3.06 6.83 -6.20
C TYR A 196 4.48 7.12 -6.70
N GLU A 197 4.64 8.03 -7.67
CA GLU A 197 5.95 8.35 -8.23
C GLU A 197 6.86 9.05 -7.21
N LYS A 198 6.32 9.92 -6.35
CA LYS A 198 7.09 10.53 -5.25
C LYS A 198 7.62 9.48 -4.27
N LEU A 199 6.77 8.56 -3.81
CA LEU A 199 7.18 7.50 -2.88
C LEU A 199 8.12 6.51 -3.54
N TYR A 200 7.85 6.13 -4.79
CA TYR A 200 8.71 5.23 -5.56
C TYR A 200 10.11 5.83 -5.76
N SER A 201 10.20 7.12 -6.10
CA SER A 201 11.46 7.84 -6.22
C SER A 201 12.28 7.76 -4.93
N ILE A 202 11.65 7.99 -3.77
CA ILE A 202 12.30 7.88 -2.45
C ILE A 202 12.81 6.45 -2.23
N MET A 203 12.01 5.43 -2.55
CA MET A 203 12.42 4.04 -2.42
C MET A 203 13.70 3.74 -3.22
N CYS A 204 13.83 4.30 -4.43
CA CYS A 204 14.98 4.07 -5.30
C CYS A 204 16.29 4.78 -4.88
N GLU A 205 16.26 5.81 -4.03
CA GLU A 205 17.42 6.69 -3.74
C GLU A 205 18.67 5.95 -3.22
N LYS A 206 18.50 4.77 -2.62
CA LYS A 206 19.60 3.98 -2.00
C LYS A 206 19.78 2.61 -2.63
N GLY A 207 19.50 2.48 -3.93
CA GLY A 207 19.70 1.22 -4.67
C GLY A 207 18.78 0.10 -4.18
N HIS A 208 17.59 0.44 -3.71
CA HIS A 208 16.54 -0.55 -3.44
C HIS A 208 16.18 -1.26 -4.76
N GLU A 209 16.17 -2.59 -4.74
CA GLU A 209 15.97 -3.41 -5.93
C GLU A 209 14.50 -3.82 -6.09
N GLY A 210 13.93 -3.53 -7.26
CA GLY A 210 12.57 -3.94 -7.63
C GLY A 210 11.49 -3.23 -6.81
N THR A 211 10.29 -3.82 -6.76
CA THR A 211 9.17 -3.33 -5.95
C THR A 211 8.42 -4.44 -5.25
N SER A 212 7.81 -4.09 -4.12
CA SER A 212 6.92 -4.95 -3.36
C SER A 212 5.81 -4.11 -2.70
N ALA A 213 4.84 -4.78 -2.11
CA ALA A 213 3.69 -4.22 -1.41
C ALA A 213 3.20 -5.21 -0.35
N TRP A 214 1.98 -5.01 0.16
CA TRP A 214 1.37 -5.83 1.21
C TRP A 214 1.33 -7.33 0.90
N MET A 215 1.20 -7.71 -0.38
CA MET A 215 1.12 -9.12 -0.79
C MET A 215 2.44 -9.88 -0.68
N GLY A 216 3.58 -9.18 -0.49
CA GLY A 216 4.89 -9.84 -0.42
C GLY A 216 5.32 -10.48 -1.75
N ILE A 217 4.87 -9.95 -2.88
CA ILE A 217 5.28 -10.41 -4.22
C ILE A 217 6.33 -9.43 -4.75
N TRP A 218 7.58 -9.87 -4.87
CA TRP A 218 8.62 -9.02 -5.44
C TRP A 218 8.50 -8.99 -6.97
N CYS A 219 8.76 -7.84 -7.57
CA CYS A 219 8.87 -7.68 -9.02
C CYS A 219 10.15 -6.90 -9.36
N PRO A 220 10.90 -7.29 -10.41
CA PRO A 220 12.04 -6.50 -10.88
C PRO A 220 11.63 -5.16 -11.49
N LYS A 221 10.37 -5.03 -11.92
CA LYS A 221 9.79 -3.82 -12.53
C LYS A 221 8.96 -3.04 -11.49
N LYS A 222 8.34 -1.94 -11.91
CA LYS A 222 7.28 -1.27 -11.13
C LYS A 222 6.02 -2.15 -11.10
N TRP A 223 5.48 -2.39 -9.91
CA TRP A 223 4.13 -2.91 -9.76
C TRP A 223 3.44 -2.30 -8.52
N TYR A 224 2.13 -2.48 -8.46
CA TYR A 224 1.29 -2.08 -7.33
C TYR A 224 0.02 -2.95 -7.30
N PRO A 225 -0.44 -3.42 -6.13
CA PRO A 225 -1.69 -4.17 -6.02
C PRO A 225 -2.89 -3.21 -6.09
N LEU A 226 -3.44 -2.99 -7.28
CA LEU A 226 -4.65 -2.17 -7.46
C LEU A 226 -5.87 -2.87 -6.85
N GLN A 227 -6.70 -2.10 -6.16
CA GLN A 227 -7.90 -2.55 -5.47
C GLN A 227 -9.08 -1.64 -5.80
N CYS A 228 -10.30 -2.17 -5.67
CA CYS A 228 -11.56 -1.44 -5.81
C CYS A 228 -12.60 -2.18 -4.98
N ASP A 229 -12.54 -2.04 -3.67
CA ASP A 229 -13.38 -2.79 -2.75
C ASP A 229 -14.86 -2.47 -3.02
N VAL A 230 -15.21 -1.20 -3.24
CA VAL A 230 -16.59 -0.79 -3.55
C VAL A 230 -17.19 -1.46 -4.79
N SER A 231 -16.38 -2.11 -5.62
CA SER A 231 -16.85 -2.87 -6.80
C SER A 231 -17.84 -3.98 -6.49
N PHE A 232 -17.86 -4.53 -5.27
CA PHE A 232 -18.84 -5.57 -4.88
C PHE A 232 -20.29 -5.07 -4.98
N MET A 233 -20.52 -3.75 -4.98
CA MET A 233 -21.84 -3.12 -5.09
C MET A 233 -22.25 -2.84 -6.54
N PHE A 234 -21.37 -3.06 -7.53
CA PHE A 234 -21.59 -2.64 -8.90
C PHE A 234 -22.03 -3.80 -9.79
N SER A 235 -22.88 -3.50 -10.77
CA SER A 235 -23.05 -4.39 -11.92
C SER A 235 -21.78 -4.35 -12.79
N PRO A 236 -21.50 -5.39 -13.61
CA PRO A 236 -20.36 -5.38 -14.55
C PRO A 236 -20.35 -4.17 -15.49
N LYS A 237 -21.53 -3.64 -15.83
CA LYS A 237 -21.68 -2.43 -16.66
C LYS A 237 -21.14 -1.19 -15.92
N LEU A 238 -21.53 -1.00 -14.66
CA LEU A 238 -21.06 0.12 -13.85
C LEU A 238 -19.56 0.01 -13.57
N PHE A 239 -19.07 -1.20 -13.29
CA PHE A 239 -17.64 -1.44 -13.12
C PHE A 239 -16.84 -0.99 -14.35
N LYS A 240 -17.24 -1.43 -15.55
CA LYS A 240 -16.59 -1.05 -16.81
C LYS A 240 -16.61 0.46 -17.08
N GLU A 241 -17.64 1.16 -16.59
CA GLU A 241 -17.80 2.59 -16.83
C GLU A 241 -16.99 3.48 -15.86
N PHE A 242 -16.84 3.05 -14.60
CA PHE A 242 -16.31 3.92 -13.52
C PHE A 242 -15.02 3.41 -12.87
N VAL A 243 -14.54 2.21 -13.19
CA VAL A 243 -13.31 1.65 -12.61
C VAL A 243 -12.25 1.57 -13.71
N TYR A 244 -11.37 2.59 -13.74
CA TYR A 244 -10.25 2.72 -14.68
C TYR A 244 -9.09 3.49 -14.05
#